data_AF-A0AAD1FLD9-F1
#
_entry.id   AF-A0AAD1FLD9-F1
#
_cell.length_a   1.000
_cell.length_b   1.000
_cell.length_c   1.000
_cell.angle_alpha   90.00
_cell.angle_beta   90.00
_cell.angle_gamma   90.00
#
_symmetry.space_group_name_H-M   'P 1'
#
loop_
_entity.id
_entity.type
_entity.pdbx_description
1 polymer ?
#
loop_
_entity_poly.entity_id
_entity_poly.type
_entity_poly.pdbx_seq_one_letter_code
_entity_poly.pdbx_strand_id
1 'polypeptide(L)'
;MDFPDDTLSTPTIQEGHLLSGGKEDERDRGYTYAITDHPNDFSQRLTLNELKTFFENISQEKPFWSHTLPASTDHSIILLEREAGFRVLFF
;
A
#
# COMPACT_ATOMS: atom_id res chain seq x y z
N MET A 1 -36.72 28.51 -5.84
CA MET A 1 -35.29 28.56 -6.19
C MET A 1 -34.63 27.54 -5.29
N ASP A 2 -34.45 26.33 -5.79
CA ASP A 2 -33.74 25.26 -5.08
C ASP A 2 -32.25 25.42 -5.37
N PHE A 3 -31.46 25.53 -4.30
CA PHE A 3 -30.00 25.51 -4.38
C PHE A 3 -29.57 24.05 -4.53
N PRO A 4 -28.66 23.71 -5.46
CA PRO A 4 -28.18 22.34 -5.53
C PRO A 4 -27.36 22.06 -4.26
N ASP A 5 -27.73 20.97 -3.58
CA ASP A 5 -26.98 20.39 -2.48
C ASP A 5 -25.67 19.83 -3.06
N ASP A 6 -24.64 20.67 -3.10
CA ASP A 6 -23.26 20.25 -3.37
C ASP A 6 -22.78 19.41 -2.18
N THR A 7 -23.26 18.17 -2.10
CA THR A 7 -22.65 17.15 -1.27
C THR A 7 -21.26 16.89 -1.83
N LEU A 8 -20.26 17.59 -1.29
CA LEU A 8 -18.86 17.20 -1.36
C LEU A 8 -18.80 15.73 -0.96
N SER A 9 -18.64 14.82 -1.93
CA SER A 9 -18.29 13.43 -1.65
C SER A 9 -16.98 13.46 -0.86
N THR A 10 -17.09 13.25 0.45
CA THR A 10 -15.94 12.91 1.28
C THR A 10 -15.35 11.63 0.69
N PRO A 11 -14.05 11.59 0.37
CA PRO A 11 -13.47 10.38 -0.21
C PRO A 11 -13.70 9.21 0.74
N THR A 12 -14.27 8.12 0.23
CA THR A 12 -14.49 6.91 1.03
C THR A 12 -13.12 6.28 1.32
N ILE A 13 -12.68 6.36 2.58
CA ILE A 13 -11.45 5.72 3.05
C ILE A 13 -11.76 4.26 3.35
N GLN A 14 -11.06 3.35 2.67
CA GLN A 14 -11.04 1.93 3.05
C GLN A 14 -9.79 1.66 3.87
N GLU A 15 -9.97 1.30 5.13
CA GLU A 15 -8.88 0.84 6.00
C GLU A 15 -8.60 -0.64 5.74
N GLY A 16 -7.35 -0.95 5.40
CA GLY A 16 -6.87 -2.32 5.21
C GLY A 16 -5.79 -2.64 6.24
N HIS A 17 -5.82 -3.88 6.75
CA HIS A 17 -4.78 -4.39 7.63
C HIS A 17 -3.93 -5.41 6.87
N LEU A 18 -2.62 -5.16 6.81
CA LEU A 18 -1.66 -6.04 6.14
C LEU A 18 -0.64 -6.55 7.14
N LEU A 19 -0.53 -7.87 7.22
CA LEU A 19 0.53 -8.53 7.96
C LEU A 19 1.69 -8.79 7.00
N SER A 20 2.82 -8.12 7.21
CA SER A 20 4.06 -8.44 6.53
C SER A 20 4.92 -9.34 7.42
N GLY A 21 5.28 -10.51 6.89
CA GLY A 21 6.21 -11.42 7.54
C GLY A 21 7.64 -11.16 7.07
N GLY A 22 8.56 -10.98 8.02
CA GLY A 22 10.00 -11.11 7.79
C GLY A 22 10.47 -12.49 8.25
N LYS A 23 11.55 -13.03 7.68
CA LYS A 23 12.16 -14.23 8.28
C LYS A 23 12.87 -13.85 9.57
N GLU A 24 12.82 -14.74 10.57
CA GLU A 24 13.73 -14.64 11.71
C GLU A 24 15.17 -14.56 11.16
N ASP A 25 15.91 -13.54 11.60
CA ASP A 25 17.28 -13.19 11.20
C ASP A 25 17.48 -12.45 9.85
N GLU A 26 16.42 -12.06 9.15
CA GLU A 26 16.52 -11.21 7.95
C GLU A 26 16.77 -9.74 8.36
N ARG A 27 17.88 -9.16 7.88
CA ARG A 27 18.21 -7.75 8.13
C ARG A 27 17.59 -6.90 7.03
N ASP A 28 16.29 -6.69 7.18
CA ASP A 28 15.52 -5.88 6.26
C ASP A 28 15.64 -4.39 6.59
N ARG A 29 15.67 -3.57 5.54
CA ARG A 29 15.70 -2.11 5.69
C ARG A 29 14.30 -1.55 5.97
N GLY A 30 13.25 -2.33 5.73
CA GLY A 30 11.86 -1.94 5.93
C GLY A 30 10.95 -2.47 4.82
N TYR A 31 9.76 -1.90 4.72
CA TYR A 31 8.69 -2.34 3.84
C TYR A 31 8.27 -1.24 2.87
N THR A 32 7.99 -1.62 1.63
CA THR A 32 7.42 -0.74 0.61
C THR A 32 6.22 -1.44 -0.01
N TYR A 33 5.08 -0.78 -0.01
CA TYR A 33 3.87 -1.30 -0.66
C TYR A 33 3.49 -0.46 -1.87
N ALA A 34 3.17 -1.16 -2.95
CA ALA A 34 2.72 -0.57 -4.20
C ALA A 34 1.41 -1.19 -4.65
N ILE A 35 0.60 -0.41 -5.36
CA ILE A 35 -0.69 -0.85 -5.89
C ILE A 35 -0.82 -0.43 -7.35
N THR A 36 -1.56 -1.20 -8.15
CA THR A 36 -1.88 -0.79 -9.53
C THR A 36 -2.62 0.55 -9.54
N ASP A 37 -2.18 1.45 -10.42
CA ASP A 37 -2.81 2.76 -10.57
C ASP A 37 -4.14 2.71 -11.32
N HIS A 38 -4.34 1.71 -12.16
CA HIS A 38 -5.59 1.41 -12.88
C HIS A 38 -6.16 0.01 -12.50
N PRO A 39 -7.45 -0.25 -12.80
CA PRO A 39 -8.03 -1.59 -12.68
C PRO A 39 -7.28 -2.57 -13.59
N ASN A 40 -6.91 -3.72 -13.05
CA ASN A 40 -6.26 -4.78 -13.80
C ASN A 40 -7.30 -5.82 -14.22
N ASP A 41 -7.29 -6.21 -15.49
CA ASP A 41 -8.20 -7.21 -16.05
C ASP A 41 -7.61 -8.63 -16.08
N PHE A 42 -6.38 -8.80 -15.59
CA PHE A 42 -5.57 -10.02 -15.59
C PHE A 42 -5.34 -10.65 -16.98
N SER A 43 -5.67 -9.95 -18.06
CA SER A 43 -5.45 -10.41 -19.43
C SER A 43 -3.96 -10.38 -19.80
N GLN A 44 -3.19 -9.53 -19.14
CA GLN A 44 -1.77 -9.33 -19.37
C GLN A 44 -0.97 -9.45 -18.08
N ARG A 45 0.32 -9.79 -18.21
CA ARG A 45 1.24 -9.79 -17.08
C ARG A 45 1.46 -8.35 -16.62
N LEU A 46 1.40 -8.14 -15.32
CA LEU A 46 1.71 -6.88 -14.68
C LEU A 46 3.15 -6.46 -14.95
N THR A 47 3.34 -5.18 -15.25
CA THR A 47 4.65 -4.54 -15.39
C THR A 47 4.90 -3.59 -14.23
N LEU A 48 6.16 -3.42 -13.84
CA LEU A 48 6.51 -2.56 -12.70
C LEU A 48 6.09 -1.09 -12.89
N ASN A 49 5.95 -0.63 -14.15
CA ASN A 49 5.54 0.73 -14.46
C ASN A 49 4.07 1.03 -14.11
N GLU A 50 3.26 -0.01 -13.93
CA GLU A 50 1.84 0.08 -13.59
C GLU A 50 1.62 0.11 -12.07
N LEU A 51 2.69 -0.11 -11.30
CA LEU A 51 2.67 -0.08 -9.84
C LEU A 51 3.02 1.33 -9.34
N LYS A 52 2.19 1.82 -8.42
CA LYS A 52 2.43 3.07 -7.71
C LYS A 52 2.65 2.80 -6.23
N THR A 53 3.82 3.14 -5.73
CA THR A 53 4.12 3.13 -4.29
C THR A 53 3.17 4.08 -3.56
N PHE A 54 2.59 3.61 -2.46
CA PHE A 54 1.69 4.41 -1.64
C PHE A 54 2.00 4.33 -0.14
N PHE A 55 2.83 3.37 0.27
CA PHE A 55 3.28 3.23 1.64
C PHE A 55 4.74 2.81 1.69
N GLU A 56 5.49 3.43 2.60
CA GLU A 56 6.88 3.09 2.89
C GLU A 56 7.10 3.17 4.39
N ASN A 57 7.64 2.11 4.97
CA ASN A 57 8.15 2.09 6.34
C ASN A 57 9.60 1.59 6.29
N ILE A 58 10.50 2.52 6.01
CA ILE A 58 11.93 2.26 5.81
C ILE A 58 12.70 2.84 6.98
N SER A 59 13.52 2.00 7.62
CA SER A 59 14.44 2.41 8.68
C SER A 59 15.42 3.47 8.17
N GLN A 60 15.52 4.56 8.92
CA GLN A 60 16.45 5.65 8.66
C GLN A 60 17.78 5.48 9.40
N GLU A 61 17.85 4.51 10.31
CA GLU A 61 19.04 4.23 11.10
C GLU A 61 20.18 3.70 10.21
N LYS A 62 21.41 4.10 10.54
CA LYS A 62 22.62 3.69 9.84
C LYS A 62 23.65 3.13 10.84
N PRO A 63 24.26 1.98 10.55
CA PRO A 63 23.91 1.08 9.45
C PRO A 63 22.55 0.41 9.68
N PHE A 64 21.71 0.24 8.65
CA PHE A 64 20.36 -0.31 8.83
C PHE A 64 20.36 -1.75 9.39
N TRP A 65 21.48 -2.47 9.25
CA TRP A 65 21.68 -3.81 9.80
C TRP A 65 22.10 -3.83 11.28
N SER A 66 22.00 -2.70 11.99
CA SER A 66 22.26 -2.61 13.44
C SER A 66 21.10 -3.14 14.29
N HIS A 67 19.91 -3.25 13.71
CA HIS A 67 18.71 -3.78 14.36
C HIS A 67 18.04 -4.83 13.47
N THR A 68 17.38 -5.80 14.11
CA THR A 68 16.56 -6.80 13.42
C THR A 68 15.12 -6.31 13.41
N LEU A 69 14.43 -6.40 12.27
CA LEU A 69 12.99 -6.17 12.22
C LEU A 69 12.25 -7.32 12.92
N PRO A 70 11.09 -7.07 13.54
CA PRO A 70 10.29 -8.14 14.11
C PRO A 70 9.83 -9.12 13.03
N ALA A 71 9.71 -10.41 13.39
CA ALA A 71 9.32 -11.49 12.47
C ALA A 71 7.94 -11.26 11.80
N SER A 72 7.06 -10.49 12.44
CA SER A 72 5.83 -9.99 11.84
C SER A 72 5.64 -8.53 12.18
N THR A 73 5.37 -7.71 11.18
CA THR A 73 4.99 -6.31 11.37
C THR A 73 3.57 -6.11 10.87
N ASP A 74 2.77 -5.46 11.70
CA ASP A 74 1.40 -5.11 11.37
C ASP A 74 1.34 -3.70 10.78
N HIS A 75 0.78 -3.58 9.59
CA HIS A 75 0.68 -2.32 8.87
C HIS A 75 -0.78 -1.99 8.59
N SER A 76 -1.28 -0.94 9.25
CA SER A 76 -2.53 -0.29 8.89
C SER A 76 -2.28 0.62 7.69
N ILE A 77 -2.94 0.34 6.58
CA ILE A 77 -2.87 1.16 5.38
C ILE A 77 -4.24 1.76 5.04
N ILE A 78 -4.21 2.99 4.56
CA ILE A 78 -5.38 3.67 4.03
C ILE A 78 -5.35 3.53 2.52
N LEU A 79 -6.30 2.77 1.98
CA LEU A 79 -6.53 2.71 0.55
C LEU A 79 -7.39 3.92 0.16
N LEU A 80 -6.81 4.81 -0.65
CA LEU A 80 -7.53 5.92 -1.26
C LEU A 80 -8.61 5.38 -2.18
N GLU A 81 -9.75 6.06 -2.21
CA GLU A 81 -10.85 5.76 -3.13
C GLU A 81 -10.34 5.81 -4.58
N ARG A 82 -10.65 4.76 -5.34
CA ARG A 82 -10.19 4.56 -6.72
C ARG A 82 -11.31 3.95 -7.55
N GLU A 83 -11.16 4.07 -8.86
CA GLU A 83 -12.07 3.45 -9.83
C GLU A 83 -12.27 1.96 -9.53
N ALA A 84 -13.53 1.53 -9.54
CA ALA A 84 -13.92 0.18 -9.16
C ALA A 84 -13.33 -0.86 -10.12
N GLY A 85 -12.81 -1.95 -9.55
CA GLY A 85 -12.24 -3.06 -10.31
C GLY A 85 -11.16 -3.79 -9.52
N PHE A 86 -10.63 -4.86 -10.10
CA PHE A 86 -9.55 -5.62 -9.47
C PHE A 86 -8.27 -4.81 -9.49
N ARG A 87 -7.53 -4.85 -8.37
CA ARG A 87 -6.23 -4.20 -8.23
C ARG A 87 -5.27 -5.15 -7.56
N VAL A 88 -4.01 -5.04 -7.93
CA VAL A 88 -2.95 -5.88 -7.36
C VAL A 88 -2.14 -5.04 -6.38
N LEU A 89 -2.00 -5.58 -5.17
CA LEU A 89 -1.12 -5.07 -4.14
C LEU A 89 0.19 -5.85 -4.18
N PHE A 90 1.31 -5.14 -4.12
CA PHE A 90 2.67 -5.68 -4.12
C PHE A 90 3.40 -5.22 -2.85
N PHE A 91 4.04 -6.16 -2.15
CA PHE A 91 4.72 -5.94 -0.86
C PHE A 91 5.91 -6.88 -0.68
#